data_AF-A0A383CBZ1-F1
#
_entry.id   AF-A0A383CBZ1-F1
#
_cell.length_a   1.000
_cell.length_b   1.000
_cell.length_c   1.000
_cell.angle_alpha   90.00
_cell.angle_beta   90.00
_cell.angle_gamma   90.00
#
_symmetry.space_group_name_H-M   'P 1'
#
loop_
_entity.id
_entity.type
_entity.pdbx_description
1 polymer ?
#
loop_
_entity_poly.entity_id
_entity_poly.type
_entity_poly.pdbx_seq_one_letter_code
_entity_poly.pdbx_strand_id
1 'polypeptide(L)'
;MRILQLIIVLNILGAQDILWEQINSVPEGYQYVMSSNDNGEMVVAGVEFSNDYPLQLHYRDSEEVWIEIPGNSLAASMVGNIHITNNQDIYACDFAMGLFRTSDLGQNWTGVA
;
A
#
# COMPACT_ATOMS: atom_id res chain seq x y z
N MET A 1 -4.66 45.22 -17.90
CA MET A 1 -4.59 44.85 -16.46
C MET A 1 -5.63 43.80 -16.06
N ARG A 2 -6.90 43.91 -16.48
CA ARG A 2 -7.98 42.94 -16.12
C ARG A 2 -7.78 41.50 -16.64
N ILE A 3 -7.21 41.32 -17.83
CA ILE A 3 -6.97 39.99 -18.43
C ILE A 3 -5.88 39.22 -17.67
N LEU A 4 -4.82 39.91 -17.22
CA LEU A 4 -3.75 39.29 -16.44
C LEU A 4 -4.27 38.83 -15.06
N GLN A 5 -5.13 39.63 -14.42
CA GLN A 5 -5.80 39.25 -13.17
C GLN A 5 -6.68 38.01 -13.34
N LEU A 6 -7.41 37.89 -14.46
CA LEU A 6 -8.26 36.73 -14.74
C LEU A 6 -7.46 35.45 -14.95
N ILE A 7 -6.34 35.52 -15.68
CA ILE A 7 -5.43 34.38 -15.91
C ILE A 7 -4.81 33.93 -14.59
N ILE A 8 -4.38 34.87 -13.75
CA ILE A 8 -3.82 34.55 -12.42
C ILE A 8 -4.88 33.83 -11.59
N VAL A 9 -6.09 34.38 -11.44
CA VAL A 9 -7.19 33.76 -10.67
C VAL A 9 -7.54 32.34 -11.17
N LEU A 10 -7.55 32.12 -12.49
CA LEU A 10 -7.82 30.80 -13.07
C LEU A 10 -6.73 29.76 -12.75
N ASN A 11 -5.46 30.18 -12.65
CA ASN A 11 -4.36 29.29 -12.30
C ASN A 11 -4.36 28.91 -10.81
N ILE A 12 -4.78 29.81 -9.90
CA ILE A 12 -4.86 29.48 -8.47
C ILE A 12 -6.03 28.52 -8.17
N LEU A 13 -7.13 28.61 -8.94
CA LEU A 13 -8.27 27.70 -8.82
C LEU A 13 -8.03 26.31 -9.42
N GLY A 14 -6.98 26.16 -10.24
CA GLY A 14 -6.61 24.88 -10.86
C GLY A 14 -5.60 24.06 -10.04
N ALA A 15 -5.00 24.65 -9.01
CA ALA A 15 -4.19 23.92 -8.05
C ALA A 15 -5.14 23.24 -7.05
N GLN A 16 -5.33 21.93 -7.16
CA GLN A 16 -5.98 21.18 -6.09
C GLN A 16 -5.17 21.39 -4.80
N ASP A 17 -5.85 21.82 -3.75
CA ASP A 17 -5.26 21.87 -2.43
C ASP A 17 -4.86 20.45 -2.02
N ILE A 18 -3.57 20.25 -1.73
CA ILE A 18 -3.08 19.00 -1.17
C ILE A 18 -3.48 18.99 0.30
N LEU A 19 -4.42 18.12 0.64
CA LEU A 19 -4.81 17.87 2.02
C LEU A 19 -3.89 16.79 2.60
N TRP A 20 -3.15 17.15 3.64
CA TRP A 20 -2.39 16.19 4.43
C TRP A 20 -3.22 15.77 5.63
N GLU A 21 -3.43 14.48 5.77
CA GLU A 21 -3.97 13.88 6.99
C GLU A 21 -2.93 12.96 7.64
N GLN A 22 -2.98 12.88 8.96
CA GLN A 22 -2.14 11.96 9.70
C GLN A 22 -2.85 10.61 9.83
N ILE A 23 -2.19 9.54 9.37
CA ILE A 23 -2.59 8.18 9.72
C ILE A 23 -2.03 7.89 11.12
N ASN A 24 -2.92 7.81 12.11
CA ASN A 24 -2.54 7.72 13.53
C ASN A 24 -1.82 6.42 13.88
N SER A 25 -2.10 5.33 13.16
CA SER A 25 -1.39 4.07 13.32
C SER A 25 -1.38 3.28 12.02
N VAL A 26 -0.20 2.74 11.70
CA VAL A 26 -0.03 1.58 10.83
C VAL A 26 0.17 0.39 11.76
N PRO A 27 -0.42 -0.80 11.48
CA PRO A 27 -0.22 -2.01 12.29
C PRO A 27 1.26 -2.28 12.57
N GLU A 28 1.56 -2.96 13.69
CA GLU A 28 2.91 -3.16 14.21
C GLU A 28 3.90 -3.76 13.17
N GLY A 29 5.20 -3.51 13.37
CA GLY A 29 6.25 -3.92 12.43
C GLY A 29 7.35 -2.87 12.19
N TYR A 30 8.38 -3.28 11.47
CA TYR A 30 9.52 -2.47 11.08
C TYR A 30 9.77 -2.59 9.57
N GLN A 31 10.38 -1.55 8.97
CA GLN A 31 10.69 -1.47 7.54
C GLN A 31 9.47 -1.62 6.62
N TYR A 32 8.60 -0.61 6.63
CA TYR A 32 7.40 -0.62 5.79
C TYR A 32 7.72 -0.27 4.33
N VAL A 33 7.25 -1.13 3.44
CA VAL A 33 6.84 -0.72 2.10
C VAL A 33 5.33 -0.61 2.06
N MET A 34 4.82 0.33 1.27
CA MET A 34 3.39 0.58 1.17
C MET A 34 2.97 0.92 -0.26
N SER A 35 1.73 0.60 -0.59
CA SER A 35 1.06 1.02 -1.81
C SER A 35 -0.37 1.39 -1.47
N SER A 36 -0.93 2.31 -2.24
CA SER A 36 -2.35 2.64 -2.22
C SER A 36 -2.93 2.51 -3.62
N ASN A 37 -4.25 2.57 -3.71
CA ASN A 37 -4.97 2.60 -4.98
C ASN A 37 -5.97 3.77 -5.01
N ASP A 38 -6.72 3.92 -6.10
CA ASP A 38 -7.64 5.05 -6.29
C ASP A 38 -8.92 4.94 -5.46
N ASN A 39 -9.17 3.78 -4.83
CA ASN A 39 -10.33 3.54 -3.96
C ASN A 39 -10.08 4.03 -2.52
N GLY A 40 -8.90 4.57 -2.21
CA GLY A 40 -8.49 4.93 -0.86
C GLY A 40 -8.03 3.72 -0.02
N GLU A 41 -7.89 2.55 -0.65
CA GLU A 41 -7.39 1.35 0.01
C GLU A 41 -5.85 1.38 0.04
N MET A 42 -5.27 0.72 1.04
CA MET A 42 -3.82 0.67 1.23
C MET A 42 -3.35 -0.74 1.56
N VAL A 43 -2.13 -1.05 1.19
CA VAL A 43 -1.44 -2.25 1.67
C VAL A 43 -0.07 -1.87 2.19
N VAL A 44 0.31 -2.48 3.30
CA VAL A 44 1.63 -2.33 3.92
C VAL A 44 2.24 -3.71 4.13
N ALA A 45 3.54 -3.80 3.91
CA ALA A 45 4.33 -4.96 4.26
C ALA A 45 5.53 -4.52 5.10
N GLY A 46 5.82 -5.28 6.15
CA GLY A 46 6.96 -5.07 7.03
C GLY A 46 7.36 -6.35 7.74
N VAL A 47 8.28 -6.27 8.68
CA VAL A 47 8.70 -7.43 9.49
C VAL A 47 8.42 -7.19 10.96
N GLU A 48 8.01 -8.23 11.69
CA GLU A 48 7.96 -8.17 13.15
C GLU A 48 9.36 -8.32 13.74
N PHE A 49 9.74 -7.53 14.74
CA PHE A 49 11.02 -7.74 15.47
C PHE A 49 10.91 -8.84 16.52
N SER A 50 10.49 -10.03 16.10
CA SER A 50 10.60 -11.28 16.85
C SER A 50 11.78 -12.11 16.31
N ASN A 51 12.09 -13.25 16.94
CA ASN A 51 13.33 -14.00 16.69
C ASN A 51 13.58 -14.36 15.21
N ASP A 52 12.51 -14.56 14.42
CA ASP A 52 12.59 -15.03 13.03
C ASP A 52 12.17 -13.99 11.99
N TYR A 53 11.91 -12.73 12.41
CA TYR A 53 11.49 -11.63 11.53
C TYR A 53 10.36 -12.01 10.56
N PRO A 54 9.23 -12.56 11.04
CA PRO A 54 8.14 -12.97 10.16
C PRO A 54 7.63 -11.74 9.39
N LEU A 55 7.38 -11.97 8.10
CA LEU A 55 6.72 -11.00 7.25
C LEU A 55 5.32 -10.73 7.82
N GLN A 56 4.93 -9.45 7.87
CA GLN A 56 3.60 -9.00 8.23
C GLN A 56 3.03 -8.19 7.07
N LEU A 57 1.83 -8.55 6.62
CA LEU A 57 1.09 -7.82 5.59
C LEU A 57 -0.23 -7.35 6.19
N HIS A 58 -0.55 -6.08 5.96
CA HIS A 58 -1.83 -5.52 6.36
C HIS A 58 -2.45 -4.74 5.21
N TYR A 59 -3.76 -4.85 5.10
CA TYR A 59 -4.61 -4.11 4.17
C TYR A 59 -5.45 -3.11 4.96
N ARG A 60 -5.52 -1.86 4.51
CA ARG A 60 -6.48 -0.88 4.99
C ARG A 60 -7.59 -0.76 3.96
N ASP A 61 -8.82 -1.04 4.37
CA ASP A 61 -9.97 -0.89 3.50
C ASP A 61 -10.36 0.58 3.30
N SER A 62 -11.35 0.82 2.44
CA SER A 62 -11.90 2.15 2.17
C SER A 62 -12.64 2.77 3.37
N GLU A 63 -12.97 1.96 4.38
CA GLU A 63 -13.56 2.39 5.65
C GLU A 63 -12.50 2.70 6.71
N GLU A 64 -11.22 2.72 6.28
CA GLU A 64 -10.06 3.06 7.09
C GLU A 64 -9.66 2.00 8.14
N VAL A 65 -10.20 0.78 8.04
CA VAL A 65 -9.95 -0.32 8.96
C VAL A 65 -8.79 -1.17 8.48
N TRP A 66 -7.86 -1.48 9.39
CA TRP A 66 -6.74 -2.37 9.11
C TRP A 66 -7.11 -3.84 9.32
N ILE A 67 -6.77 -4.67 8.34
CA ILE A 67 -7.02 -6.10 8.27
C ILE A 67 -5.69 -6.81 8.02
N GLU A 68 -5.36 -7.82 8.83
CA GLU A 68 -4.18 -8.66 8.62
C GLU A 68 -4.39 -9.57 7.39
N ILE A 69 -3.39 -9.63 6.52
CA ILE A 69 -3.39 -10.52 5.35
C ILE A 69 -2.70 -11.83 5.74
N PRO A 70 -3.41 -12.98 5.69
CA PRO A 70 -2.84 -14.27 6.04
C PRO A 70 -1.96 -14.85 4.91
N GLY A 71 -1.44 -16.06 5.14
CA GLY A 71 -0.81 -16.86 4.08
C GLY A 71 0.55 -16.35 3.60
N ASN A 72 1.15 -15.41 4.33
CA ASN A 72 2.42 -14.77 3.99
C ASN A 72 3.66 -15.65 4.23
N SER A 73 3.51 -16.91 4.67
CA SER A 73 4.63 -17.84 4.87
C SER A 73 5.39 -18.22 3.59
N LEU A 74 4.79 -17.97 2.41
CA LEU A 74 5.40 -18.18 1.10
C LEU A 74 6.15 -16.95 0.57
N ALA A 75 5.81 -15.76 1.04
CA ALA A 75 6.54 -14.54 0.71
C ALA A 75 7.64 -14.36 1.77
N ALA A 76 8.91 -14.47 1.38
CA ALA A 76 9.97 -14.46 2.37
C ALA A 76 10.10 -13.09 3.08
N SER A 77 10.81 -13.12 4.21
CA SER A 77 11.06 -12.03 5.17
C SER A 77 11.66 -10.74 4.56
N MET A 78 11.95 -10.71 3.25
CA MET A 78 12.54 -9.57 2.55
C MET A 78 11.62 -9.05 1.44
N VAL A 79 10.45 -8.53 1.82
CA VAL A 79 9.56 -7.86 0.86
C VAL A 79 10.20 -6.55 0.40
N GLY A 80 10.71 -6.56 -0.84
CA GLY A 80 11.33 -5.38 -1.44
C GLY A 80 10.30 -4.35 -1.91
N ASN A 81 9.09 -4.80 -2.24
CA ASN A 81 8.00 -3.93 -2.67
C ASN A 81 6.64 -4.64 -2.56
N ILE A 82 5.58 -3.86 -2.41
CA ILE A 82 4.20 -4.32 -2.43
C ILE A 82 3.35 -3.38 -3.29
N HIS A 83 2.40 -3.93 -4.04
CA HIS A 83 1.49 -3.16 -4.87
C HIS A 83 0.06 -3.67 -4.72
N ILE A 84 -0.91 -2.77 -4.64
CA ILE A 84 -2.34 -3.07 -4.70
C ILE A 84 -2.98 -2.36 -5.90
N THR A 85 -3.79 -3.10 -6.64
CA THR A 85 -4.56 -2.57 -7.78
C THR A 85 -5.95 -2.08 -7.33
N ASN A 86 -6.65 -1.34 -8.20
CA ASN A 86 -8.06 -0.96 -7.95
C ASN A 86 -9.04 -2.15 -7.86
N ASN A 87 -8.61 -3.36 -8.26
CA ASN A 87 -9.40 -4.60 -8.15
C ASN A 87 -8.98 -5.46 -6.95
N GLN A 88 -8.21 -4.91 -6.00
CA GLN A 88 -7.67 -5.62 -4.83
C GLN A 88 -6.76 -6.82 -5.14
N ASP A 89 -6.24 -6.92 -6.38
CA ASP A 89 -5.06 -7.76 -6.62
C ASP A 89 -3.87 -7.16 -5.87
N ILE A 90 -3.18 -7.98 -5.08
CA ILE A 90 -1.97 -7.60 -4.34
C ILE A 90 -0.79 -8.37 -4.88
N TYR A 91 0.30 -7.66 -5.15
CA TYR A 91 1.56 -8.20 -5.62
C TYR A 91 2.62 -7.96 -4.57
N ALA A 92 3.30 -9.03 -4.13
CA ALA A 92 4.40 -8.97 -3.20
C ALA A 92 5.66 -9.53 -3.87
N CYS A 93 6.74 -8.75 -3.84
CA CYS A 93 8.00 -9.13 -4.42
C CYS A 93 8.94 -9.60 -3.31
N ASP A 94 9.30 -10.88 -3.33
CA ASP A 94 10.36 -11.40 -2.49
C ASP A 94 11.70 -11.40 -3.23
N PHE A 95 12.76 -10.99 -2.53
CA PHE A 95 14.10 -10.93 -3.09
C PHE A 95 14.63 -12.28 -3.60
N ALA A 96 14.30 -13.38 -2.93
CA ALA A 96 14.85 -14.71 -3.23
C ALA A 96 13.89 -15.62 -4.02
N MET A 97 12.58 -15.44 -3.84
CA MET A 97 11.54 -16.35 -4.30
C MET A 97 10.72 -15.79 -5.47
N GLY A 98 10.85 -14.50 -5.78
CA GLY A 98 10.24 -13.87 -6.95
C GLY A 98 8.93 -13.12 -6.64
N LEU A 99 8.07 -13.01 -7.65
CA LEU A 99 6.83 -12.25 -7.58
C LEU A 99 5.64 -13.14 -7.26
N PHE A 100 4.90 -12.78 -6.23
CA PHE A 100 3.67 -13.46 -5.80
C PHE A 100 2.48 -12.54 -5.96
N ARG A 101 1.33 -13.13 -6.30
CA ARG A 101 0.04 -12.43 -6.40
C ARG A 101 -1.01 -13.14 -5.55
N THR A 102 -1.87 -12.35 -4.92
CA THR A 102 -3.18 -12.77 -4.43
C THR A 102 -4.27 -11.90 -5.06
N SER A 103 -5.45 -12.48 -5.27
CA SER A 103 -6.68 -11.80 -5.69
C SER A 103 -7.81 -11.98 -4.67
N ASP A 104 -7.47 -12.49 -3.48
CA ASP A 104 -8.40 -12.86 -2.42
C ASP A 104 -7.88 -12.44 -1.04
N LEU A 105 -7.14 -11.32 -1.00
CA LEU A 105 -6.56 -10.74 0.22
C LEU A 105 -5.76 -11.76 1.04
N GLY A 106 -4.94 -12.57 0.34
CA GLY A 106 -3.97 -13.48 0.91
C GLY A 106 -4.50 -14.83 1.37
N GLN A 107 -5.77 -15.17 1.09
CA GLN A 107 -6.24 -16.55 1.32
C GLN A 107 -5.46 -17.54 0.44
N ASN A 108 -5.12 -17.13 -0.79
CA ASN A 108 -4.28 -17.88 -1.70
C ASN A 108 -3.25 -16.97 -2.38
N TRP A 109 -2.01 -17.47 -2.46
CA TRP A 109 -0.91 -16.83 -3.17
C TRP A 109 -0.46 -17.71 -4.34
N THR A 110 -0.26 -17.09 -5.50
CA THR A 110 0.24 -17.76 -6.70
C THR A 110 1.52 -17.06 -7.17
N GLY A 111 2.56 -17.83 -7.48
CA GLY A 111 3.77 -17.30 -8.12
C GLY A 111 3.48 -16.86 -9.56
N VAL A 112 3.98 -15.69 -9.95
CA VAL A 112 3.72 -15.05 -11.26
C VAL A 112 4.89 -15.27 -12.23
N ALA A 113 5.49 -16.46 -12.21
CA ALA A 113 6.65 -16.82 -13.04
C ALA A 113 6.40 -16.66 -14.54
#